data_AF-A0A1V5IXM7-F1
#
_entry.id   AF-A0A1V5IXM7-F1
#
_cell.length_a   1.000
_cell.length_b   1.000
_cell.length_c   1.000
_cell.angle_alpha   90.00
_cell.angle_beta   90.00
_cell.angle_gamma   90.00
#
_symmetry.space_group_name_H-M   'P 1'
#
loop_
_entity.id
_entity.type
_entity.pdbx_description
1 polymer ?
#
loop_
_entity_poly.entity_id
_entity_poly.type
_entity_poly.pdbx_seq_one_letter_code
_entity_poly.pdbx_strand_id
1 'polypeptide(L)'
;MILLYNTSAHTYINMTEYLTSIADSTGNIYRLLMLFNLDTLFEGTKKRTAWRGRYAKDEQGKPLTEKLAITDDERDMFDDLMLRGSNEVFLKMSAWAKGIAGANRFNVKFGTPVVSGSVISGGTTAVLTDTSQALTVNALAGYKLVITTAGVEQNQERTIVSNTADTITLDSAFTTDVTGLEYSVMTQTDDFIVYYLDMNIEWDLNMIHQAYESAREALISYFVKEWFVVNRYIDDAAIEGGKYEIELVKIKQALSQRKTPLRRSGEIFS
;
A
#
# COMPACT_ATOMS: atom_id res chain seq x y z
N MET A 1 0.07 1.88 -7.90
CA MET A 1 0.60 3.23 -8.23
C MET A 1 2.04 3.31 -7.73
N ILE A 2 2.93 3.99 -8.46
CA ILE A 2 4.33 4.19 -8.04
C ILE A 2 4.54 5.70 -7.79
N LEU A 3 4.94 6.06 -6.57
CA LEU A 3 5.25 7.44 -6.20
C LEU A 3 6.71 7.57 -5.79
N LEU A 4 7.28 8.74 -6.01
CA LEU A 4 8.54 9.17 -5.43
C LEU A 4 8.24 9.98 -4.18
N TYR A 5 8.84 9.60 -3.06
CA TYR A 5 8.80 10.37 -1.83
C TYR A 5 10.08 11.17 -1.72
N ASN A 6 9.96 12.50 -1.77
CA ASN A 6 11.07 13.40 -1.53
C ASN A 6 11.32 13.45 -0.02
N THR A 7 12.48 12.98 0.45
CA THR A 7 12.79 12.97 1.90
C THR A 7 13.16 14.34 2.46
N SER A 8 13.53 15.31 1.62
CA SER A 8 13.81 16.69 2.04
C SER A 8 12.52 17.49 2.17
N ALA A 9 11.69 17.47 1.11
CA ALA A 9 10.43 18.22 1.04
C ALA A 9 9.24 17.47 1.66
N HIS A 10 9.40 16.18 1.97
CA HIS A 10 8.36 15.29 2.52
C HIS A 10 7.08 15.26 1.66
N THR A 11 7.21 15.47 0.35
CA THR A 11 6.12 15.44 -0.62
C THR A 11 6.15 14.17 -1.47
N TYR A 12 4.97 13.76 -1.94
CA TYR A 12 4.81 12.68 -2.92
C TYR A 12 4.65 13.29 -4.30
N ILE A 13 5.44 12.79 -5.25
CA ILE A 13 5.33 13.18 -6.65
C ILE A 13 5.10 11.90 -7.45
N ASN A 14 4.17 11.95 -8.40
CA ASN A 14 4.02 10.86 -9.34
C ASN A 14 5.34 10.69 -10.10
N MET A 15 5.85 9.47 -10.17
CA MET A 15 7.12 9.19 -10.84
C MET A 15 7.14 9.67 -12.29
N THR A 16 6.01 9.59 -12.99
CA THR A 16 5.86 10.07 -14.37
C THR A 16 5.93 11.60 -14.45
N GLU A 17 5.38 12.32 -13.47
CA GLU A 17 5.41 13.79 -13.42
C GLU A 17 6.79 14.33 -13.05
N TYR A 18 7.52 13.63 -12.17
CA TYR A 18 8.87 14.02 -11.77
C TYR A 18 9.87 14.01 -12.95
N LEU A 19 9.73 13.05 -13.87
CA LEU A 19 10.64 12.88 -15.01
C LEU A 19 10.39 13.84 -16.16
N THR A 20 9.19 14.40 -16.26
CA THR A 20 8.90 15.44 -17.24
C THR A 20 9.35 16.82 -16.76
N SER A 21 9.59 16.96 -15.45
CA SER A 21 10.04 18.21 -14.82
C SER A 21 11.54 18.26 -14.51
N ILE A 22 12.41 17.50 -15.21
CA ILE A 22 13.85 17.40 -14.89
C ILE A 22 14.50 18.79 -14.82
N ALA A 23 14.58 19.29 -13.61
CA ALA A 23 15.35 20.44 -13.17
C ALA A 23 15.57 20.29 -11.66
N ASP A 24 16.06 19.14 -11.22
CA ASP A 24 16.62 19.07 -9.87
C ASP A 24 18.05 18.55 -9.92
N SER A 25 18.98 19.51 -9.88
CA SER A 25 20.42 19.33 -9.67
C SER A 25 20.75 19.22 -8.18
N THR A 26 19.75 19.14 -7.32
CA THR A 26 19.90 19.10 -5.87
C THR A 26 19.94 17.65 -5.41
N GLY A 27 20.94 17.28 -4.60
CA GLY A 27 21.17 15.93 -4.07
C GLY A 27 20.11 15.41 -3.09
N ASN A 28 18.83 15.53 -3.45
CA ASN A 28 17.70 15.01 -2.70
C ASN A 28 17.69 13.48 -2.74
N ILE A 29 17.54 12.85 -1.56
CA ILE A 29 17.38 11.41 -1.44
C ILE A 29 15.89 11.11 -1.73
N TYR A 30 15.62 10.39 -2.82
CA TYR A 30 14.27 9.95 -3.16
C TYR A 30 14.04 8.54 -2.65
N ARG A 31 12.90 8.31 -2.01
CA ARG A 31 12.43 6.95 -1.67
C ARG A 31 11.36 6.52 -2.64
N LEU A 32 11.41 5.26 -3.05
CA LEU A 32 10.37 4.67 -3.86
C LEU A 32 9.22 4.21 -2.97
N LEU A 33 8.01 4.59 -3.35
CA LEU A 33 6.78 4.09 -2.77
C LEU A 33 6.02 3.25 -3.81
N MET A 34 5.81 1.97 -3.50
CA MET A 34 4.92 1.10 -4.27
C MET A 34 3.60 0.91 -3.51
N LEU A 35 2.49 1.23 -4.17
CA LEU A 35 1.14 1.14 -3.61
C LEU A 35 0.30 0.13 -4.40
N PHE A 36 -0.24 -0.87 -3.70
CA PHE A 36 -1.14 -1.86 -4.28
C PHE A 36 -2.51 -1.76 -3.59
N ASN A 37 -3.54 -1.36 -4.34
CA ASN A 37 -4.90 -1.25 -3.84
C ASN A 37 -5.49 -2.65 -3.63
N LEU A 38 -6.04 -2.90 -2.44
CA LEU A 38 -6.55 -4.22 -2.04
C LEU A 38 -7.80 -4.61 -2.84
N ASP A 39 -8.70 -3.68 -3.17
CA ASP A 39 -9.87 -3.99 -4.00
C ASP A 39 -9.47 -4.37 -5.42
N THR A 40 -8.50 -3.68 -6.00
CA THR A 40 -7.97 -3.98 -7.33
C THR A 40 -7.28 -5.35 -7.35
N LEU A 41 -6.56 -5.70 -6.28
CA LEU A 41 -5.99 -7.02 -6.11
C LEU A 41 -7.08 -8.09 -5.99
N PHE A 42 -8.12 -7.84 -5.19
CA PHE A 42 -9.24 -8.74 -5.01
C PHE A 42 -9.97 -9.02 -6.33
N GLU A 43 -10.31 -7.99 -7.10
CA GLU A 43 -10.90 -8.13 -8.43
C GLU A 43 -9.98 -8.90 -9.40
N GLY A 44 -8.66 -8.67 -9.31
CA GLY A 44 -7.66 -9.43 -10.05
C GLY A 44 -7.67 -10.92 -9.72
N THR A 45 -7.82 -11.27 -8.44
CA THR A 45 -7.92 -12.66 -7.99
C THR A 45 -9.21 -13.32 -8.45
N LYS A 46 -10.38 -12.67 -8.28
CA LYS A 46 -11.69 -13.12 -8.78
C LYS A 46 -11.64 -13.44 -10.26
N LYS A 47 -11.06 -12.53 -11.05
CA LYS A 47 -10.91 -12.71 -12.50
C LYS A 47 -10.08 -13.94 -12.85
N ARG A 48 -8.95 -14.16 -12.16
CA ARG A 48 -8.06 -15.31 -12.39
C ARG A 48 -8.77 -16.62 -12.06
N THR A 49 -9.43 -16.70 -10.92
CA THR A 49 -10.15 -17.90 -10.49
C THR A 49 -11.36 -18.18 -11.39
N ALA A 50 -12.09 -17.15 -11.82
CA ALA A 50 -13.19 -17.28 -12.77
C ALA A 50 -12.72 -17.80 -14.15
N TRP A 51 -11.57 -17.35 -14.63
CA TRP A 51 -10.98 -17.89 -15.86
C TRP A 51 -10.64 -19.37 -15.73
N ARG A 52 -10.04 -19.80 -14.61
CA ARG A 52 -9.78 -21.23 -14.36
C ARG A 52 -11.08 -22.03 -14.33
N GLY A 53 -12.10 -21.54 -13.63
CA GLY A 53 -13.43 -22.15 -13.61
C GLY A 53 -14.09 -22.26 -14.98
N ARG A 54 -13.87 -21.30 -15.88
CA ARG A 54 -14.39 -21.36 -17.25
C ARG A 54 -13.70 -22.44 -18.10
N TYR A 55 -12.40 -22.64 -17.92
CA TYR A 55 -11.63 -23.61 -18.68
C TYR A 55 -11.69 -25.03 -18.11
N ALA A 56 -11.92 -25.17 -16.81
CA ALA A 56 -12.18 -26.44 -16.16
C ALA A 56 -13.62 -26.89 -16.49
N LYS A 57 -13.74 -28.12 -17.02
CA LYS A 57 -15.02 -28.70 -17.41
C LYS A 57 -15.34 -29.91 -16.55
N ASP A 58 -16.61 -30.07 -16.19
CA ASP A 58 -17.09 -31.31 -15.58
C ASP A 58 -17.20 -32.45 -16.59
N GLU A 59 -17.60 -33.64 -16.11
CA GLU A 59 -17.82 -34.85 -16.93
C GLU A 59 -18.87 -34.64 -18.05
N GLN A 60 -19.68 -33.58 -17.95
CA GLN A 60 -20.74 -33.22 -18.89
C GLN A 60 -20.32 -32.05 -19.81
N GLY A 61 -19.09 -31.54 -19.66
CA GLY A 61 -18.54 -30.45 -20.46
C GLY A 61 -18.95 -29.04 -20.02
N LYS A 62 -19.68 -28.89 -18.91
CA LYS A 62 -20.09 -27.58 -18.36
C LYS A 62 -18.93 -26.93 -17.60
N PRO A 63 -18.75 -25.60 -17.71
CA PRO A 63 -17.73 -24.89 -16.94
C PRO A 63 -17.98 -24.95 -15.43
N LEU A 64 -16.91 -25.07 -14.66
CA LEU A 64 -16.90 -25.15 -13.19
C LEU A 64 -16.78 -23.78 -12.51
N THR A 65 -17.32 -22.73 -13.11
CA THR A 65 -17.22 -21.35 -12.60
C THR A 65 -17.80 -21.19 -11.20
N GLU A 66 -18.91 -21.85 -10.89
CA GLU A 66 -19.55 -21.77 -9.57
C GLU A 66 -18.73 -22.44 -8.46
N LYS A 67 -17.80 -23.35 -8.80
CA LYS A 67 -16.96 -24.04 -7.81
C LYS A 67 -15.58 -23.43 -7.66
N LEU A 68 -15.05 -22.85 -8.73
CA LEU A 68 -13.67 -22.39 -8.80
C LEU A 68 -13.52 -20.88 -8.83
N ALA A 69 -14.61 -20.09 -8.92
CA ALA A 69 -14.54 -18.64 -8.88
C ALA A 69 -14.75 -18.13 -7.46
N ILE A 70 -13.84 -17.26 -7.02
CA ILE A 70 -13.93 -16.59 -5.74
C ILE A 70 -15.11 -15.60 -5.75
N THR A 71 -15.80 -15.53 -4.63
CA THR A 71 -16.96 -14.66 -4.41
C THR A 71 -16.64 -13.57 -3.39
N ASP A 72 -17.51 -12.55 -3.30
CA ASP A 72 -17.31 -11.44 -2.35
C ASP A 72 -17.42 -11.89 -0.88
N ASP A 73 -18.09 -13.01 -0.61
CA ASP A 73 -18.19 -13.61 0.74
C ASP A 73 -16.84 -14.12 1.27
N GLU A 74 -15.85 -14.31 0.39
CA GLU A 74 -14.50 -14.79 0.76
C GLU A 74 -13.53 -13.64 1.03
N ARG A 75 -14.03 -12.39 1.16
CA ARG A 75 -13.20 -11.19 1.38
C ARG A 75 -12.39 -11.25 2.68
N ASP A 76 -12.98 -11.77 3.76
CA ASP A 76 -12.27 -11.91 5.04
C ASP A 76 -11.07 -12.86 4.94
N MET A 77 -11.21 -13.94 4.16
CA MET A 77 -10.11 -14.87 3.88
C MET A 77 -9.05 -14.23 2.99
N PHE A 78 -9.47 -13.39 2.04
CA PHE A 78 -8.56 -12.61 1.23
C PHE A 78 -7.67 -11.69 2.07
N ASP A 79 -8.24 -10.97 3.03
CA ASP A 79 -7.47 -10.05 3.86
C ASP A 79 -6.44 -10.78 4.76
N ASP A 80 -6.79 -11.92 5.37
CA ASP A 80 -5.85 -12.73 6.17
C ASP A 80 -4.71 -13.31 5.32
N LEU A 81 -5.03 -13.90 4.17
CA LEU A 81 -4.03 -14.46 3.27
C LEU A 81 -3.18 -13.37 2.61
N MET A 82 -3.74 -12.20 2.32
CA MET A 82 -2.98 -11.07 1.76
C MET A 82 -2.03 -10.43 2.74
N LEU A 83 -2.35 -10.39 4.03
CA LEU A 83 -1.37 -10.00 5.03
C LEU A 83 -0.13 -10.90 4.96
N ARG A 84 -0.30 -12.22 4.88
CA ARG A 84 0.81 -13.19 4.78
C ARG A 84 1.57 -13.06 3.46
N GLY A 85 0.85 -13.00 2.35
CA GLY A 85 1.43 -12.85 1.01
C GLY A 85 2.23 -11.56 0.86
N SER A 86 1.75 -10.46 1.45
CA SER A 86 2.46 -9.19 1.45
C SER A 86 3.81 -9.27 2.15
N ASN A 87 3.87 -9.96 3.29
CA ASN A 87 5.13 -10.17 4.02
C ASN A 87 6.12 -11.01 3.20
N GLU A 88 5.67 -12.09 2.58
CA GLU A 88 6.52 -12.95 1.75
C GLU A 88 7.09 -12.22 0.52
N VAL A 89 6.25 -11.44 -0.16
CA VAL A 89 6.69 -10.61 -1.29
C VAL A 89 7.67 -9.54 -0.82
N PHE A 90 7.40 -8.89 0.31
CA PHE A 90 8.30 -7.90 0.91
C PHE A 90 9.67 -8.47 1.26
N LEU A 91 9.77 -9.72 1.74
CA LEU A 91 11.06 -10.35 2.04
C LEU A 91 12.02 -10.33 0.84
N LYS A 92 11.51 -10.47 -0.39
CA LYS A 92 12.34 -10.39 -1.61
C LYS A 92 12.83 -8.99 -1.92
N MET A 93 12.15 -7.96 -1.43
CA MET A 93 12.50 -6.55 -1.61
C MET A 93 13.19 -5.96 -0.36
N SER A 94 13.25 -6.70 0.74
CA SER A 94 13.75 -6.22 2.03
C SER A 94 15.20 -5.72 2.02
N ALA A 95 16.02 -6.19 1.07
CA ALA A 95 17.39 -5.72 0.90
C ALA A 95 17.47 -4.22 0.54
N TRP A 96 16.41 -3.66 -0.05
CA TRP A 96 16.29 -2.24 -0.40
C TRP A 96 15.49 -1.44 0.63
N ALA A 97 15.01 -2.06 1.71
CA ALA A 97 14.21 -1.44 2.76
C ALA A 97 14.99 -1.23 4.07
N LYS A 98 16.32 -1.42 4.05
CA LYS A 98 17.14 -1.44 5.25
C LYS A 98 17.19 -0.07 5.93
N GLY A 99 16.81 0.00 7.21
CA GLY A 99 16.83 1.24 7.98
C GLY A 99 15.57 2.11 7.81
N ILE A 100 14.56 1.61 7.11
CA ILE A 100 13.26 2.26 7.00
C ILE A 100 12.29 1.60 7.99
N ALA A 101 11.86 2.35 9.01
CA ALA A 101 10.82 1.89 9.93
C ALA A 101 9.48 1.80 9.18
N GLY A 102 8.76 0.68 9.34
CA GLY A 102 7.46 0.49 8.66
C GLY A 102 7.59 0.33 7.14
N ALA A 103 8.68 -0.25 6.65
CA ALA A 103 8.91 -0.39 5.21
C ALA A 103 7.90 -1.30 4.48
N ASN A 104 7.23 -2.19 5.22
CA ASN A 104 6.02 -2.88 4.78
C ASN A 104 4.87 -2.45 5.68
N ARG A 105 3.76 -2.01 5.09
CA ARG A 105 2.51 -1.78 5.81
C ARG A 105 1.36 -2.41 5.02
N PHE A 106 0.53 -3.13 5.74
CA PHE A 106 -0.70 -3.72 5.23
C PHE A 106 -1.90 -2.90 5.70
N ASN A 107 -2.96 -2.86 4.87
CA ASN A 107 -4.19 -2.14 5.15
C ASN A 107 -3.95 -0.67 5.54
N VAL A 108 -3.12 0.02 4.76
CA VAL A 108 -2.93 1.47 4.89
C VAL A 108 -4.01 2.16 4.10
N LYS A 109 -4.73 3.05 4.78
CA LYS A 109 -5.80 3.81 4.18
C LYS A 109 -5.24 5.12 3.66
N PHE A 110 -5.26 5.29 2.35
CA PHE A 110 -5.00 6.59 1.73
C PHE A 110 -6.30 7.13 1.16
N GLY A 111 -6.39 8.44 1.09
CA GLY A 111 -7.43 9.05 0.27
C GLY A 111 -7.13 10.49 -0.04
N THR A 112 -8.06 11.11 -0.75
CA THR A 112 -7.89 12.46 -1.26
C THR A 112 -8.08 13.45 -0.11
N PRO A 113 -7.25 14.51 -0.03
CA PRO A 113 -7.50 15.62 0.89
C PRO A 113 -8.87 16.23 0.57
N VAL A 114 -9.77 16.23 1.55
CA VAL A 114 -11.11 16.81 1.44
C VAL A 114 -11.12 18.22 2.00
N VAL A 115 -10.42 18.42 3.11
CA VAL A 115 -10.30 19.69 3.82
C VAL A 115 -8.89 19.80 4.36
N SER A 116 -8.29 20.98 4.27
CA SER A 116 -7.04 21.30 4.96
C SER A 116 -7.26 22.54 5.83
N GLY A 117 -6.59 22.58 6.98
CA GLY A 117 -6.78 23.63 7.98
C GLY A 117 -5.61 23.69 8.95
N SER A 118 -5.79 24.45 10.03
CA SER A 118 -4.77 24.60 11.08
C SER A 118 -5.42 24.46 12.45
N VAL A 119 -4.76 23.75 13.35
CA VAL A 119 -5.25 23.60 14.72
C VAL A 119 -5.12 24.93 15.45
N ILE A 120 -6.24 25.58 15.77
CA ILE A 120 -6.25 26.85 16.51
C ILE A 120 -6.15 26.59 18.02
N SER A 121 -6.79 25.53 18.53
CA SER A 121 -6.65 25.12 19.93
C SER A 121 -7.00 23.64 20.14
N GLY A 122 -6.66 23.11 21.32
CA GLY A 122 -7.01 21.75 21.74
C GLY A 122 -5.94 20.68 21.46
N GLY A 123 -4.70 21.08 21.13
CA GLY A 123 -3.67 20.17 20.60
C GLY A 123 -3.14 19.07 21.53
N THR A 124 -3.50 19.05 22.81
CA THR A 124 -3.21 17.93 23.74
C THR A 124 -4.43 17.07 24.06
N THR A 125 -5.59 17.40 23.49
CA THR A 125 -6.84 16.70 23.70
C THR A 125 -7.29 15.98 22.44
N ALA A 126 -8.25 15.08 22.56
CA ALA A 126 -8.89 14.47 21.40
C ALA A 126 -9.87 15.44 20.69
N VAL A 127 -9.96 16.71 21.10
CA VAL A 127 -10.86 17.69 20.49
C VAL A 127 -10.01 18.85 19.98
N LEU A 128 -9.95 18.99 18.66
CA LEU A 128 -9.27 20.08 17.99
C LEU A 128 -10.29 21.15 17.60
N THR A 129 -9.91 22.42 17.70
CA THR A 129 -10.73 23.54 17.25
C THR A 129 -10.05 24.25 16.09
N ASP A 130 -10.79 24.46 15.01
CA ASP A 130 -10.41 25.29 13.87
C ASP A 130 -11.60 26.20 13.51
N THR A 131 -11.67 27.36 14.17
CA THR A 131 -12.67 28.41 13.92
C THR A 131 -12.51 29.11 12.57
N SER A 132 -11.44 28.82 11.80
CA SER A 132 -11.28 29.37 10.45
C SER A 132 -12.12 28.62 9.41
N GLN A 133 -12.64 27.44 9.78
CA GLN A 133 -13.44 26.58 8.94
C GLN A 133 -14.94 26.76 9.22
N ALA A 134 -15.75 26.46 8.21
CA ALA A 134 -17.20 26.35 8.33
C ALA A 134 -17.64 24.96 7.88
N LEU A 135 -17.33 23.95 8.70
CA LEU A 135 -17.60 22.55 8.38
C LEU A 135 -19.08 22.22 8.52
N THR A 136 -19.60 21.36 7.66
CA THR A 136 -20.92 20.78 7.88
C THR A 136 -20.85 19.78 9.03
N VAL A 137 -21.76 19.88 10.00
CA VAL A 137 -21.78 19.00 11.18
C VAL A 137 -21.79 17.53 10.75
N ASN A 138 -20.87 16.75 11.32
CA ASN A 138 -20.63 15.33 11.06
C ASN A 138 -20.27 14.93 9.63
N ALA A 139 -19.96 15.87 8.73
CA ALA A 139 -19.55 15.54 7.36
C ALA A 139 -18.17 14.88 7.26
N LEU A 140 -17.33 14.99 8.29
CA LEU A 140 -15.98 14.42 8.33
C LEU A 140 -15.87 13.19 9.24
N ALA A 141 -17.00 12.72 9.80
CA ALA A 141 -17.00 11.52 10.64
C ALA A 141 -16.49 10.30 9.85
N GLY A 142 -15.54 9.58 10.40
CA GLY A 142 -14.86 8.43 9.78
C GLY A 142 -13.65 8.77 8.91
N TYR A 143 -13.35 10.05 8.66
CA TYR A 143 -12.17 10.46 7.89
C TYR A 143 -10.93 10.50 8.78
N LYS A 144 -9.73 10.54 8.19
CA LYS A 144 -8.48 10.71 8.96
C LYS A 144 -8.02 12.15 8.93
N LEU A 145 -7.65 12.67 10.10
CA LEU A 145 -6.89 13.90 10.22
C LEU A 145 -5.40 13.55 10.26
N VAL A 146 -4.62 14.16 9.38
CA VAL A 146 -3.17 13.96 9.25
C VAL A 146 -2.47 15.31 9.44
N ILE A 147 -1.50 15.38 10.35
CA ILE A 147 -0.69 16.58 10.52
C ILE A 147 0.32 16.70 9.36
N THR A 148 0.30 17.82 8.65
CA THR A 148 1.14 18.08 7.47
C THR A 148 2.35 18.94 7.77
N THR A 149 2.32 19.72 8.84
CA THR A 149 3.48 20.54 9.27
C THR A 149 4.67 19.66 9.64
N ALA A 150 5.86 20.06 9.20
CA ALA A 150 7.11 19.38 9.54
C ALA A 150 7.35 19.39 11.07
N GLY A 151 7.61 18.22 11.65
CA GLY A 151 7.77 18.06 13.09
C GLY A 151 7.58 16.62 13.56
N VAL A 152 7.59 16.41 14.88
CA VAL A 152 7.46 15.08 15.53
C VAL A 152 6.11 14.42 15.23
N GLU A 153 5.08 15.23 15.01
CA GLU A 153 3.71 14.76 14.75
C GLU A 153 3.41 14.67 13.25
N GLN A 154 4.38 14.98 12.36
CA GLN A 154 4.16 14.94 10.92
C GLN A 154 3.78 13.52 10.46
N ASN A 155 2.70 13.42 9.67
CA ASN A 155 2.10 12.17 9.21
C ASN A 155 1.51 11.29 10.32
N GLN A 156 1.35 11.80 11.55
CA GLN A 156 0.51 11.11 12.51
C GLN A 156 -0.96 11.26 12.13
N GLU A 157 -1.68 10.15 12.16
CA GLU A 157 -3.07 10.05 11.74
C GLU A 157 -3.98 9.82 12.95
N ARG A 158 -5.15 10.45 12.96
CA ARG A 158 -6.22 10.22 13.95
C ARG A 158 -7.57 10.10 13.26
N THR A 159 -8.43 9.21 13.75
CA THR A 159 -9.77 9.04 13.17
C THR A 159 -10.69 10.12 13.70
N ILE A 160 -11.41 10.80 12.81
CA ILE A 160 -12.41 11.77 13.21
C ILE A 160 -13.67 11.01 13.62
N VAL A 161 -14.07 11.11 14.88
CA VAL A 161 -15.30 10.52 15.43
C VAL A 161 -16.51 11.36 15.04
N SER A 162 -16.38 12.68 15.16
CA SER A 162 -17.43 13.65 14.84
C SER A 162 -16.82 15.03 14.60
N ASN A 163 -17.57 15.91 13.94
CA ASN A 163 -17.17 17.32 13.80
C ASN A 163 -18.39 18.25 13.94
N THR A 164 -18.19 19.41 14.55
CA THR A 164 -19.13 20.55 14.46
C THR A 164 -18.70 21.47 13.31
N ALA A 165 -19.17 22.72 13.32
CA ALA A 165 -18.73 23.74 12.36
C ALA A 165 -17.25 24.11 12.51
N ASP A 166 -16.74 24.07 13.74
CA ASP A 166 -15.45 24.61 14.16
C ASP A 166 -14.63 23.65 15.05
N THR A 167 -15.18 22.48 15.40
CA THR A 167 -14.48 21.48 16.21
C THR A 167 -14.42 20.13 15.52
N ILE A 168 -13.30 19.44 15.67
CA ILE A 168 -13.03 18.10 15.17
C ILE A 168 -12.72 17.22 16.37
N THR A 169 -13.54 16.22 16.62
CA THR A 169 -13.33 15.22 17.67
C THR A 169 -12.65 14.00 17.06
N LEU A 170 -11.54 13.60 17.66
CA LEU A 170 -10.68 12.49 17.27
C LEU A 170 -10.91 11.27 18.17
N ASP A 171 -10.51 10.10 17.67
CA ASP A 171 -10.53 8.83 18.42
C ASP A 171 -9.54 8.81 19.58
N SER A 172 -8.43 9.54 19.45
CA SER A 172 -7.40 9.69 20.47
C SER A 172 -6.64 11.00 20.31
N ALA A 173 -6.03 11.48 21.40
CA ALA A 173 -5.20 12.68 21.38
C ALA A 173 -3.84 12.44 20.69
N PHE A 174 -3.18 13.53 20.29
CA PHE A 174 -1.77 13.49 19.90
C PHE A 174 -0.85 13.41 21.12
N THR A 175 0.36 12.87 20.94
CA THR A 175 1.33 12.70 22.02
C THR A 175 1.96 14.01 22.46
N THR A 176 2.05 14.98 21.55
CA THR A 176 2.53 16.32 21.80
C THR A 176 1.48 17.35 21.38
N ASP A 177 1.65 18.60 21.84
CA ASP A 177 0.72 19.68 21.51
C ASP A 177 0.80 20.01 20.01
N VAL A 178 -0.30 19.77 19.29
CA VAL A 178 -0.42 20.07 17.85
C VAL A 178 -1.00 21.46 17.57
N THR A 179 -1.14 22.32 18.58
CA THR A 179 -1.64 23.69 18.39
C THR A 179 -0.74 24.49 17.44
N GLY A 180 -1.32 25.14 16.44
CA GLY A 180 -0.62 25.88 15.40
C GLY A 180 -0.08 25.02 14.25
N LEU A 181 -0.25 23.69 14.30
CA LEU A 181 0.12 22.82 13.18
C LEU A 181 -1.00 22.77 12.14
N GLU A 182 -0.59 22.67 10.88
CA GLU A 182 -1.46 22.42 9.74
C GLU A 182 -1.82 20.94 9.66
N TYR A 183 -3.05 20.69 9.22
CA TYR A 183 -3.57 19.35 9.01
C TYR A 183 -4.28 19.24 7.66
N SER A 184 -4.40 18.00 7.19
CA SER A 184 -5.27 17.62 6.09
C SER A 184 -6.17 16.46 6.51
N VAL A 185 -7.45 16.60 6.19
CA VAL A 185 -8.47 15.57 6.37
C VAL A 185 -8.52 14.76 5.08
N MET A 186 -8.22 13.47 5.18
CA MET A 186 -8.16 12.56 4.05
C MET A 186 -9.34 11.60 4.09
N THR A 187 -9.92 11.31 2.92
CA THR A 187 -10.86 10.19 2.82
C THR A 187 -10.13 8.89 3.15
N GLN A 188 -10.84 7.93 3.73
CA GLN A 188 -10.34 6.57 3.90
C GLN A 188 -11.04 5.67 2.89
N THR A 189 -10.90 5.98 1.60
CA THR A 189 -11.68 5.30 0.56
C THR A 189 -11.07 3.97 0.15
N ASP A 190 -9.75 3.86 0.21
CA ASP A 190 -9.04 2.77 -0.42
C ASP A 190 -7.99 2.18 0.52
N ASP A 191 -8.02 0.85 0.66
CA ASP A 191 -7.07 0.11 1.46
C ASP A 191 -5.88 -0.33 0.58
N PHE A 192 -4.66 -0.12 1.04
CA PHE A 192 -3.44 -0.41 0.29
C PHE A 192 -2.45 -1.29 1.05
N ILE A 193 -1.71 -2.08 0.28
CA ILE A 193 -0.41 -2.63 0.66
C ILE A 193 0.66 -1.63 0.21
N VAL A 194 1.59 -1.32 1.11
CA VAL A 194 2.59 -0.27 0.92
C VAL A 194 3.98 -0.83 1.13
N TYR A 195 4.84 -0.65 0.13
CA TYR A 195 6.28 -0.92 0.26
C TYR A 195 7.10 0.34 0.06
N TYR A 196 7.99 0.61 1.02
CA TYR A 196 9.01 1.64 0.94
C TYR A 196 10.36 1.01 0.61
N LEU A 197 10.99 1.48 -0.47
CA LEU A 197 12.32 1.04 -0.89
C LEU A 197 13.23 2.25 -1.08
N ASP A 198 14.44 2.19 -0.53
CA ASP A 198 15.53 3.12 -0.83
C ASP A 198 16.15 2.71 -2.18
N MET A 199 15.87 3.50 -3.22
CA MET A 199 16.46 3.32 -4.53
C MET A 199 17.08 4.64 -5.02
N ASN A 200 18.19 4.54 -5.74
CA ASN A 200 18.82 5.70 -6.35
C ASN A 200 18.04 6.13 -7.60
N ILE A 201 17.92 7.43 -7.83
CA ILE A 201 17.27 8.05 -8.99
C ILE A 201 17.80 7.58 -10.35
N GLU A 202 19.04 7.07 -10.42
CA GLU A 202 19.66 6.55 -11.66
C GLU A 202 19.10 5.21 -12.16
N TRP A 203 18.12 4.63 -11.47
CA TRP A 203 17.53 3.35 -11.85
C TRP A 203 16.63 3.45 -13.08
N ASP A 204 16.64 2.41 -13.92
CA ASP A 204 15.81 2.33 -15.12
C ASP A 204 14.33 2.12 -14.75
N LEU A 205 13.48 3.03 -15.22
CA LEU A 205 12.03 3.01 -15.01
C LEU A 205 11.36 1.73 -15.48
N ASN A 206 11.83 1.16 -16.59
CA ASN A 206 11.27 -0.08 -17.10
C ASN A 206 11.49 -1.22 -16.09
N MET A 207 12.61 -1.20 -15.38
CA MET A 207 12.92 -2.20 -14.36
C MET A 207 12.09 -1.98 -13.10
N ILE A 208 11.87 -0.72 -12.68
CA ILE A 208 11.00 -0.40 -11.54
C ILE A 208 9.56 -0.79 -11.84
N HIS A 209 9.08 -0.47 -13.05
CA HIS A 209 7.75 -0.87 -13.51
C HIS A 209 7.61 -2.39 -13.57
N GLN A 210 8.63 -3.09 -14.08
CA GLN A 210 8.67 -4.55 -14.08
C GLN A 210 8.62 -5.12 -12.65
N ALA A 211 9.37 -4.55 -11.70
CA ALA A 211 9.34 -4.97 -10.31
C ALA A 211 7.96 -4.76 -9.67
N TYR A 212 7.33 -3.62 -9.95
CA TYR A 212 5.98 -3.31 -9.50
C TYR A 212 4.94 -4.29 -10.07
N GLU A 213 4.94 -4.54 -11.38
CA GLU A 213 4.01 -5.48 -12.00
C GLU A 213 4.25 -6.92 -11.52
N SER A 214 5.51 -7.33 -11.40
CA SER A 214 5.85 -8.67 -10.89
C SER A 214 5.43 -8.83 -9.42
N ALA A 215 5.55 -7.78 -8.59
CA ALA A 215 5.05 -7.78 -7.22
C ALA A 215 3.52 -7.88 -7.16
N ARG A 216 2.80 -7.14 -8.01
CA ARG A 216 1.34 -7.25 -8.15
C ARG A 216 0.92 -8.68 -8.52
N GLU A 217 1.59 -9.26 -9.51
CA GLU A 217 1.32 -10.62 -9.99
C GLU A 217 1.68 -11.69 -8.96
N ALA A 218 2.77 -11.50 -8.19
CA ALA A 218 3.13 -12.38 -7.10
C ALA A 218 2.08 -12.37 -5.98
N LEU A 219 1.55 -11.21 -5.60
CA LEU A 219 0.47 -11.10 -4.60
C LEU A 219 -0.78 -11.87 -5.04
N ILE A 220 -1.24 -11.66 -6.27
CA ILE A 220 -2.41 -12.37 -6.82
C ILE A 220 -2.14 -13.88 -6.85
N SER A 221 -0.97 -14.31 -7.35
CA SER A 221 -0.62 -15.73 -7.47
C SER A 221 -0.51 -16.40 -6.11
N TYR A 222 0.03 -15.70 -5.09
CA TYR A 222 0.11 -16.20 -3.72
C TYR A 222 -1.28 -16.50 -3.16
N PHE A 223 -2.21 -15.53 -3.26
CA PHE A 223 -3.57 -15.72 -2.76
C PHE A 223 -4.24 -16.91 -3.43
N VAL A 224 -4.21 -16.94 -4.77
CA VAL A 224 -4.89 -17.99 -5.53
C VAL A 224 -4.29 -19.37 -5.24
N LYS A 225 -2.97 -19.46 -5.07
CA LYS A 225 -2.29 -20.69 -4.62
C LYS A 225 -2.84 -21.16 -3.28
N GLU A 226 -2.83 -20.31 -2.26
CA GLU A 226 -3.32 -20.64 -0.92
C GLU A 226 -4.81 -21.01 -0.93
N TRP A 227 -5.62 -20.28 -1.70
CA TRP A 227 -7.04 -20.57 -1.90
C TRP A 227 -7.27 -21.98 -2.47
N PHE A 228 -6.48 -22.37 -3.48
CA PHE A 228 -6.55 -23.72 -4.04
C PHE A 228 -6.10 -24.79 -3.03
N VAL A 229 -5.10 -24.51 -2.18
CA VAL A 229 -4.67 -25.42 -1.11
C VAL A 229 -5.80 -25.63 -0.10
N VAL A 230 -6.45 -24.55 0.36
CA VAL A 230 -7.57 -24.61 1.30
C VAL A 230 -8.73 -25.44 0.73
N ASN A 231 -9.02 -25.28 -0.56
CA ASN A 231 -10.07 -26.02 -1.26
C ASN A 231 -9.63 -27.40 -1.80
N ARG A 232 -8.40 -27.85 -1.48
CA ARG A 232 -7.82 -29.16 -1.86
C ARG A 232 -7.62 -29.38 -3.36
N TYR A 233 -7.50 -28.31 -4.14
CA TYR A 233 -7.14 -28.35 -5.56
C TYR A 233 -5.61 -28.30 -5.72
N ILE A 234 -4.92 -29.37 -5.32
CA ILE A 234 -3.45 -29.40 -5.18
C ILE A 234 -2.72 -29.20 -6.51
N ASP A 235 -3.24 -29.74 -7.62
CA ASP A 235 -2.61 -29.59 -8.92
C ASP A 235 -2.66 -28.13 -9.42
N ASP A 236 -3.79 -27.46 -9.23
CA ASP A 236 -3.94 -26.03 -9.54
C ASP A 236 -3.10 -25.14 -8.61
N ALA A 237 -3.03 -25.50 -7.33
CA ALA A 237 -2.14 -24.85 -6.38
C ALA A 237 -0.67 -24.95 -6.82
N ALA A 238 -0.22 -26.12 -7.32
CA ALA A 238 1.15 -26.28 -7.81
C ALA A 238 1.45 -25.39 -9.03
N ILE A 239 0.48 -25.24 -9.95
CA ILE A 239 0.61 -24.38 -11.13
C ILE A 239 0.73 -22.90 -10.72
N GLU A 240 -0.14 -22.41 -9.84
CA GLU A 240 -0.07 -21.03 -9.37
C GLU A 240 1.15 -20.79 -8.46
N GLY A 241 1.57 -21.81 -7.70
CA GLY A 241 2.83 -21.78 -6.96
C GLY A 241 4.05 -21.61 -7.87
N GLY A 242 4.09 -22.31 -9.01
CA GLY A 242 5.14 -22.13 -10.02
C GLY A 242 5.16 -20.70 -10.59
N LYS A 243 4.00 -20.13 -10.88
CA LYS A 243 3.90 -18.72 -11.32
C LYS A 243 4.37 -17.76 -10.24
N TYR A 244 3.96 -17.97 -9.00
CA TYR A 244 4.38 -17.17 -7.86
C TYR A 244 5.91 -17.13 -7.74
N GLU A 245 6.58 -18.28 -7.78
CA GLU A 245 8.05 -18.35 -7.71
C GLU A 245 8.73 -17.63 -8.88
N ILE A 246 8.19 -17.76 -10.10
CA ILE A 246 8.69 -17.05 -11.28
C ILE A 246 8.61 -15.53 -11.07
N GLU A 247 7.49 -15.02 -10.55
CA GLU A 247 7.32 -13.59 -10.28
C GLU A 247 8.26 -13.11 -9.18
N LEU A 248 8.47 -13.89 -8.11
CA LEU A 248 9.47 -13.56 -7.07
C LEU A 248 10.89 -13.44 -7.64
N VAL A 249 11.27 -14.33 -8.57
CA VAL A 249 12.55 -14.25 -9.26
C VAL A 249 12.65 -13.00 -10.13
N LYS A 250 11.58 -12.64 -10.85
CA LYS A 250 11.53 -11.42 -11.68
C LYS A 250 11.68 -10.16 -10.83
N ILE A 251 11.02 -10.07 -9.67
CA ILE A 251 11.19 -8.95 -8.73
C ILE A 251 12.67 -8.81 -8.36
N LYS A 252 13.29 -9.91 -7.92
CA LYS A 252 14.70 -9.90 -7.52
C LYS A 252 15.62 -9.52 -8.67
N GLN A 253 15.37 -10.02 -9.88
CA GLN A 253 16.17 -9.68 -11.07
C GLN A 253 16.01 -8.21 -11.45
N ALA A 254 14.79 -7.70 -11.50
CA ALA A 254 14.50 -6.31 -11.79
C ALA A 254 15.14 -5.37 -10.76
N LEU A 255 15.27 -5.80 -9.50
CA LEU A 255 15.92 -5.01 -8.46
C LEU A 255 17.45 -5.21 -8.36
N SER A 256 18.01 -6.31 -8.85
CA SER A 256 19.45 -6.60 -8.69
C SER A 256 20.29 -6.40 -9.94
N GLN A 257 19.67 -6.24 -11.10
CA GLN A 257 20.39 -6.02 -12.34
C GLN A 257 21.14 -4.66 -12.29
N ARG A 258 22.47 -4.72 -12.51
CA ARG A 258 23.40 -3.57 -12.64
C ARG A 258 23.73 -2.76 -11.38
N LYS A 259 23.17 -3.05 -10.20
CA LYS A 259 23.51 -2.32 -8.95
C LYS A 259 23.67 -3.29 -7.78
N THR A 260 24.62 -3.00 -6.88
CA THR A 260 24.90 -3.84 -5.71
C THR A 260 23.80 -3.64 -4.66
N PRO A 261 23.10 -4.69 -4.20
CA PRO A 261 22.12 -4.55 -3.13
C PRO A 261 22.81 -4.09 -1.84
N LEU A 262 22.11 -3.29 -1.01
CA LEU A 262 22.59 -2.97 0.33
C LEU A 262 22.64 -4.27 1.13
N ARG A 263 23.86 -4.78 1.40
CA ARG A 263 24.02 -6.09 2.04
C ARG A 263 23.27 -6.14 3.38
N ARG A 264 22.40 -7.15 3.52
CA ARG A 264 21.93 -7.64 4.81
C ARG A 264 23.11 -8.36 5.46
N SER A 265 23.39 -8.05 6.73
CA SER A 265 24.37 -8.81 7.50
C SER A 265 23.76 -10.20 7.74
N GLY A 266 24.37 -11.25 7.16
CA GLY A 266 24.16 -12.65 7.51
C GLY A 266 22.86 -13.29 7.04
N GLU A 267 22.82 -13.80 5.81
CA GLU A 267 22.15 -15.07 5.51
C GLU A 267 23.21 -15.98 4.88
N ILE A 268 23.84 -16.79 5.74
CA ILE A 268 24.65 -17.94 5.31
C ILE A 268 23.61 -18.99 4.95
N PHE A 269 23.66 -19.47 3.69
CA PHE A 269 22.93 -20.64 3.26
C PHE A 269 23.22 -21.81 4.23
N SER A 270 22.20 -22.27 4.92
CA SER A 270 22.12 -23.63 5.46
C SER A 270 20.98 -24.36 4.75
#